data_AF-G0S564-F1
#
_entry.id   AF-G0S564-F1
#
_cell.length_a   1.000
_cell.length_b   1.000
_cell.length_c   1.000
_cell.angle_alpha   90.00
_cell.angle_beta   90.00
_cell.angle_gamma   90.00
#
_symmetry.space_group_name_H-M   'P 1'
#
loop_
_entity.id
_entity.type
_entity.pdbx_description
1 polymer ?
#
loop_
_entity_poly.entity_id
_entity_poly.type
_entity_poly.pdbx_seq_one_letter_code
_entity_poly.pdbx_strand_id
1 'polypeptide(L)'
;MARSPKYSEDSDYDFDEEYFSRTYQPLSNLPTPPPSSKQSLAAQSPRALLEDGGLLDSVLLGPAVHLVNMIPPSASVMEPSVQLVHEMLVRANLPMDVIALAVCILDALNSKFSLNWRLLCPLAKPQQPPSPSGETTTSPSNKRHTLPAAPRGGSSTFVIAPQLHIDAVRPEVIILSALVIAVKFLEDSQSPTHWYASAWGKDMWTCDQINVTERCIMESLGYRIMPLWDATLIADALRDMERAGKQVLNPPRSQRPRSGEVHKRSVSSVETAAAHQQQQKHSHQQQCQRHHHYPQHRQAASGPTPAETPVLAQ
;
A
#
# COMPACT_ATOMS: atom_id res chain seq x y z
N MET A 1 -55.70 -48.11 -23.50
CA MET A 1 -54.83 -48.97 -22.67
C MET A 1 -53.39 -48.65 -22.99
N ALA A 2 -52.65 -48.22 -21.97
CA ALA A 2 -51.29 -47.74 -22.03
C ALA A 2 -50.27 -48.87 -22.23
N ARG A 3 -49.15 -48.58 -22.89
CA ARG A 3 -47.89 -49.30 -22.70
C ARG A 3 -46.74 -48.31 -22.57
N SER A 4 -46.21 -48.23 -21.35
CA SER A 4 -45.05 -47.45 -20.95
C SER A 4 -43.77 -47.92 -21.64
N PRO A 5 -42.82 -47.02 -21.95
CA PRO A 5 -41.42 -47.38 -22.04
C PRO A 5 -40.85 -47.51 -20.61
N LYS A 6 -40.22 -48.64 -20.33
CA LYS A 6 -39.46 -48.85 -19.09
C LYS A 6 -38.14 -48.09 -19.20
N TYR A 7 -37.91 -47.15 -18.27
CA TYR A 7 -36.58 -46.64 -17.98
C TYR A 7 -35.82 -47.74 -17.24
N SER A 8 -34.68 -48.16 -17.78
CA SER A 8 -33.64 -48.92 -17.08
C SER A 8 -32.55 -47.94 -16.68
N GLU A 9 -32.63 -47.46 -15.44
CA GLU A 9 -31.53 -46.83 -14.71
C GLU A 9 -30.60 -47.95 -14.25
N ASP A 10 -29.42 -48.04 -14.85
CA ASP A 10 -28.21 -48.63 -14.26
C ASP A 10 -27.04 -47.94 -14.94
N SER A 11 -26.67 -46.77 -14.43
CA SER A 11 -25.37 -46.17 -14.73
C SER A 11 -24.44 -46.59 -13.61
N ASP A 12 -23.70 -47.66 -13.86
CA ASP A 12 -22.56 -48.08 -13.07
C ASP A 12 -21.54 -46.93 -13.01
N TYR A 13 -21.62 -46.09 -11.97
CA TYR A 13 -20.49 -45.27 -11.57
C TYR A 13 -19.51 -46.20 -10.87
N ASP A 14 -18.67 -46.86 -11.67
CA ASP A 14 -17.54 -47.64 -11.17
C ASP A 14 -16.56 -46.67 -10.50
N PHE A 15 -16.68 -46.57 -9.18
CA PHE A 15 -15.73 -45.84 -8.37
C PHE A 15 -14.43 -46.64 -8.39
N ASP A 16 -13.49 -46.22 -9.24
CA ASP A 16 -12.14 -46.81 -9.35
C ASP A 16 -11.35 -46.58 -8.05
N GLU A 17 -11.64 -47.39 -7.04
CA GLU A 17 -10.92 -47.48 -5.76
C GLU A 17 -9.42 -47.72 -6.00
N GLU A 18 -9.06 -48.41 -7.09
CA GLU A 18 -7.67 -48.64 -7.48
C GLU A 18 -6.96 -47.36 -7.94
N TYR A 19 -7.65 -46.47 -8.68
CA TYR A 19 -7.11 -45.15 -9.05
C TYR A 19 -6.96 -44.26 -7.82
N PHE A 20 -7.93 -44.30 -6.90
CA PHE A 20 -7.89 -43.53 -5.65
C PHE A 20 -6.73 -43.99 -4.76
N SER A 21 -6.53 -45.30 -4.63
CA SER A 21 -5.44 -45.89 -3.84
C SER A 21 -4.05 -45.63 -4.42
N ARG A 22 -3.93 -45.52 -5.76
CA ARG A 22 -2.67 -45.14 -6.43
C ARG A 22 -2.35 -43.66 -6.32
N THR A 23 -3.37 -42.80 -6.34
CA THR A 23 -3.19 -41.34 -6.41
C THR A 23 -3.14 -40.69 -5.04
N TYR A 24 -3.90 -41.20 -4.06
CA TYR A 24 -4.00 -40.64 -2.72
C TYR A 24 -3.29 -41.54 -1.71
N GLN A 25 -1.96 -41.52 -1.75
CA GLN A 25 -1.14 -42.17 -0.74
C GLN A 25 -1.23 -41.41 0.59
N PRO A 26 -1.52 -42.07 1.73
CA PRO A 26 -1.67 -41.39 3.02
C PRO A 26 -0.43 -40.56 3.37
N LEU A 27 -0.61 -39.26 3.57
CA LEU A 27 0.41 -38.22 3.84
C LEU A 27 1.21 -38.41 5.15
N SER A 28 1.18 -39.60 5.73
CA SER A 28 1.78 -39.96 7.02
C SER A 28 3.31 -40.03 7.04
N ASN A 29 3.98 -39.87 5.89
CA ASN A 29 5.44 -39.78 5.78
C ASN A 29 5.94 -38.41 5.32
N LEU A 30 5.11 -37.36 5.36
CA LEU A 30 5.64 -36.01 5.23
C LEU A 30 6.50 -35.73 6.47
N PRO A 31 7.72 -35.19 6.32
CA PRO A 31 8.51 -34.75 7.45
C PRO A 31 7.63 -33.79 8.26
N THR A 32 7.47 -34.08 9.56
CA THR A 32 6.79 -33.16 10.47
C THR A 32 7.35 -31.76 10.23
N PRO A 33 6.50 -30.75 10.00
CA PRO A 33 6.98 -29.38 9.88
C PRO A 33 7.84 -29.07 11.12
N PRO A 34 9.00 -28.41 10.96
CA PRO A 34 9.81 -28.03 12.11
C PRO A 34 8.94 -27.24 13.10
N PRO A 35 9.16 -27.39 14.41
CA PRO A 35 8.40 -26.65 15.41
C PRO A 35 8.43 -25.18 15.05
N SER A 36 7.25 -24.60 14.83
CA SER A 36 7.12 -23.18 14.52
C SER A 36 7.80 -22.41 15.66
N SER A 37 8.85 -21.67 15.32
CA SER A 37 9.45 -20.69 16.22
C SER A 37 8.37 -19.70 16.57
N LYS A 38 7.68 -19.97 17.68
CA LYS A 38 6.97 -18.94 18.45
C LYS A 38 8.04 -18.01 19.01
N GLN A 39 8.71 -17.26 18.14
CA GLN A 39 9.20 -15.94 18.52
C GLN A 39 7.94 -15.18 18.85
N SER A 40 7.69 -15.04 20.15
CA SER A 40 6.57 -14.33 20.72
C SER A 40 6.42 -12.95 20.07
N LEU A 41 5.52 -12.86 19.08
CA LEU A 41 4.97 -11.60 18.57
C LEU A 41 4.06 -10.92 19.62
N ALA A 42 3.87 -11.54 20.79
CA ALA A 42 3.18 -10.93 21.92
C ALA A 42 3.86 -9.63 22.42
N ALA A 43 5.16 -9.46 22.16
CA ALA A 43 5.87 -8.19 22.45
C ALA A 43 5.69 -7.12 21.36
N GLN A 44 5.10 -7.46 20.21
CA GLN A 44 4.77 -6.54 19.11
C GLN A 44 3.27 -6.21 19.11
N SER A 45 2.56 -6.43 20.21
CA SER A 45 1.24 -5.82 20.33
C SER A 45 1.42 -4.30 20.27
N PRO A 46 0.66 -3.57 19.43
CA PRO A 46 0.68 -2.11 19.41
C PRO A 46 0.55 -1.52 20.83
N ARG A 47 -0.06 -2.26 21.75
CA ARG A 47 -0.26 -1.90 23.15
C ARG A 47 1.01 -1.76 23.98
N ALA A 48 2.04 -2.59 23.78
CA ALA A 48 3.22 -2.60 24.66
C ALA A 48 4.16 -1.41 24.41
N LEU A 49 4.11 -0.82 23.20
CA LEU A 49 4.89 0.34 22.81
C LEU A 49 4.15 1.67 23.11
N LEU A 50 2.83 1.61 23.27
CA LEU A 50 1.99 2.74 23.66
C LEU A 50 2.05 3.07 25.17
N GLU A 51 2.43 2.14 26.04
CA GLU A 51 2.42 2.35 27.50
C GLU A 51 3.59 3.18 28.06
N ASP A 52 4.66 3.41 27.29
CA ASP A 52 5.75 4.31 27.68
C ASP A 52 5.37 5.76 27.42
N GLY A 53 4.34 6.25 28.14
CA GLY A 53 3.86 7.64 28.37
C GLY A 53 3.98 8.75 27.30
N GLY A 54 5.08 8.85 26.56
CA GLY A 54 5.36 9.92 25.60
C GLY A 54 4.69 9.77 24.23
N LEU A 55 4.31 8.55 23.81
CA LEU A 55 3.67 8.34 22.49
C LEU A 55 2.17 8.69 22.50
N LEU A 56 1.47 8.40 23.61
CA LEU A 56 0.02 8.55 23.73
C LEU A 56 -0.47 10.00 23.76
N ASP A 57 0.35 10.91 24.28
CA ASP A 57 0.01 12.34 24.39
C ASP A 57 0.44 13.18 23.18
N SER A 58 1.03 12.55 22.16
CA SER A 58 1.47 13.28 20.98
C SER A 58 0.33 13.56 20.02
N VAL A 59 0.16 14.85 19.64
CA VAL A 59 -0.78 15.31 18.60
C VAL A 59 -0.58 14.58 17.27
N LEU A 60 0.61 14.03 17.03
CA LEU A 60 0.96 13.28 15.82
C LEU A 60 0.59 11.80 15.87
N LEU A 61 0.09 11.26 16.99
CA LEU A 61 -0.30 9.86 17.09
C LEU A 61 -1.44 9.52 16.13
N GLY A 62 -2.49 10.36 16.08
CA GLY A 62 -3.61 10.18 15.16
C GLY A 62 -3.17 10.16 13.68
N PRO A 63 -2.42 11.18 13.22
CA PRO A 63 -1.80 11.18 11.89
C PRO A 63 -0.94 9.94 11.61
N ALA A 64 -0.07 9.54 12.54
CA ALA A 64 0.81 8.38 12.34
C ALA A 64 0.02 7.08 12.17
N VAL A 65 -0.98 6.85 13.03
CA VAL A 65 -1.87 5.68 12.94
C VAL A 65 -2.63 5.69 11.62
N HIS A 66 -3.17 6.84 11.24
CA HIS A 66 -3.95 6.96 10.01
C HIS A 66 -3.09 6.68 8.77
N LEU A 67 -1.91 7.31 8.66
CA LEU A 67 -0.99 7.11 7.53
C LEU A 67 -0.54 5.65 7.40
N VAL A 68 -0.27 4.96 8.52
CA VAL A 68 0.05 3.52 8.50
C VAL A 68 -1.09 2.71 7.89
N ASN A 69 -2.33 3.03 8.24
CA ASN A 69 -3.52 2.35 7.69
C ASN A 69 -3.75 2.65 6.20
N MET A 70 -3.12 3.70 5.65
CA MET A 70 -3.18 4.04 4.23
C MET A 70 -2.18 3.25 3.37
N ILE A 71 -1.22 2.54 3.97
CA ILE A 71 -0.29 1.69 3.22
C ILE A 71 -1.08 0.54 2.60
N PRO A 72 -1.05 0.37 1.26
CA PRO A 72 -1.73 -0.74 0.61
C PRO A 72 -1.18 -2.09 1.11
N PRO A 73 -2.00 -3.00 1.66
CA PRO A 73 -1.52 -4.29 2.17
C PRO A 73 -0.85 -5.16 1.10
N SER A 74 -1.15 -4.91 -0.18
CA SER A 74 -0.56 -5.60 -1.32
C SER A 74 0.82 -5.07 -1.72
N ALA A 75 1.34 -4.02 -1.05
CA ALA A 75 2.64 -3.44 -1.32
C ALA A 75 3.77 -4.22 -0.63
N SER A 76 3.59 -4.65 0.62
CA SER A 76 4.59 -5.40 1.39
C SER A 76 3.91 -6.38 2.34
N VAL A 77 4.57 -7.53 2.60
CA VAL A 77 4.13 -8.47 3.64
C VAL A 77 4.59 -8.02 5.04
N MET A 78 5.56 -7.09 5.10
CA MET A 78 6.04 -6.53 6.36
C MET A 78 4.96 -5.65 7.01
N GLU A 79 4.72 -5.88 8.30
CA GLU A 79 3.79 -5.06 9.07
C GLU A 79 4.34 -3.63 9.24
N PRO A 80 3.59 -2.60 8.81
CA PRO A 80 4.00 -1.21 8.99
C PRO A 80 3.93 -0.78 10.46
N SER A 81 4.90 0.02 10.89
CA SER A 81 5.07 0.46 12.28
C SER A 81 4.56 1.88 12.50
N VAL A 82 3.54 2.01 13.36
CA VAL A 82 3.04 3.33 13.81
C VAL A 82 4.13 4.14 14.50
N GLN A 83 4.99 3.49 15.29
CA GLN A 83 6.10 4.17 15.96
C GLN A 83 7.06 4.80 14.97
N LEU A 84 7.45 4.05 13.93
CA LEU A 84 8.40 4.55 12.94
C LEU A 84 7.85 5.78 12.20
N VAL A 85 6.57 5.73 11.82
CA VAL A 85 5.89 6.86 11.18
C VAL A 85 5.73 8.03 12.14
N HIS A 86 5.38 7.79 13.40
CA HIS A 86 5.28 8.85 14.41
C HIS A 86 6.61 9.58 14.59
N GLU A 87 7.71 8.86 14.81
CA GLU A 87 9.01 9.51 14.94
C GLU A 87 9.44 10.22 13.65
N MET A 88 9.04 9.71 12.49
CA MET A 88 9.28 10.35 11.20
C MET A 88 8.54 11.69 11.12
N LEU A 89 7.27 11.74 11.52
CA LEU A 89 6.49 12.98 11.58
C LEU A 89 7.09 13.98 12.58
N VAL A 90 7.54 13.50 13.75
CA VAL A 90 8.22 14.36 14.76
C VAL A 90 9.49 14.97 14.18
N ARG A 91 10.31 14.20 13.46
CA ARG A 91 11.53 14.72 12.79
C ARG A 91 11.20 15.68 11.65
N ALA A 92 10.16 15.37 10.88
CA ALA A 92 9.75 16.19 9.75
C ALA A 92 9.17 17.53 10.19
N ASN A 93 8.52 17.57 11.36
CA ASN A 93 7.95 18.77 11.97
C ASN A 93 7.10 19.60 10.98
N LEU A 94 6.24 18.89 10.24
CA LEU A 94 5.40 19.47 9.19
C LEU A 94 4.09 20.01 9.76
N PRO A 95 3.51 21.06 9.16
CA PRO A 95 2.18 21.52 9.53
C PRO A 95 1.13 20.46 9.18
N MET A 96 0.04 20.41 9.95
CA MET A 96 -0.96 19.36 9.81
C MET A 96 -1.60 19.31 8.41
N ASP A 97 -1.72 20.46 7.74
CA ASP A 97 -2.27 20.55 6.39
C ASP A 97 -1.37 19.87 5.35
N VAL A 98 -0.05 19.93 5.51
CA VAL A 98 0.90 19.20 4.64
C VAL A 98 0.77 17.70 4.86
N ILE A 99 0.60 17.27 6.12
CA ILE A 99 0.37 15.86 6.44
C ILE A 99 -0.98 15.40 5.87
N ALA A 100 -2.02 16.23 5.95
CA ALA A 100 -3.33 15.97 5.36
C ALA A 100 -3.25 15.85 3.83
N LEU A 101 -2.45 16.69 3.14
CA LEU A 101 -2.20 16.52 1.71
C LEU A 101 -1.54 15.17 1.40
N ALA A 102 -0.58 14.72 2.23
CA ALA A 102 0.02 13.41 2.07
C ALA A 102 -1.01 12.27 2.26
N VAL A 103 -1.95 12.42 3.19
CA VAL A 103 -3.11 11.50 3.33
C VAL A 103 -3.93 11.48 2.04
N CYS A 104 -4.29 12.64 1.48
CA CYS A 104 -5.04 12.72 0.23
C CYS A 104 -4.28 12.09 -0.96
N ILE A 105 -2.96 12.26 -1.01
CA ILE A 105 -2.08 11.63 -2.00
C ILE A 105 -2.15 10.10 -1.90
N LEU A 106 -2.11 9.55 -0.68
CA LEU A 106 -2.16 8.11 -0.45
C LEU A 106 -3.55 7.53 -0.74
N ASP A 107 -4.62 8.25 -0.42
CA ASP A 107 -6.00 7.83 -0.70
C ASP A 107 -6.31 7.79 -2.21
N ALA A 108 -5.68 8.69 -2.97
CA ALA A 108 -5.85 8.78 -4.41
C ALA A 108 -5.02 7.77 -5.23
N LEU A 109 -4.26 6.87 -4.56
CA LEU A 109 -3.49 5.84 -5.25
C LEU A 109 -4.41 4.85 -5.98
N ASN A 110 -4.03 4.45 -7.19
CA ASN A 110 -4.81 3.51 -7.98
C ASN A 110 -4.46 2.06 -7.63
N SER A 111 -5.32 1.12 -8.06
CA SER A 111 -5.17 -0.31 -7.76
C SER A 111 -3.90 -0.97 -8.33
N LYS A 112 -3.22 -0.33 -9.28
CA LYS A 112 -1.97 -0.84 -9.88
C LYS A 112 -0.73 -0.36 -9.14
N PHE A 113 -0.85 0.65 -8.26
CA PHE A 113 0.27 1.23 -7.53
C PHE A 113 1.14 0.17 -6.86
N SER A 114 0.55 -0.69 -6.03
CA SER A 114 1.30 -1.70 -5.27
C SER A 114 2.08 -2.65 -6.16
N LEU A 115 1.51 -3.07 -7.29
CA LEU A 115 2.19 -3.96 -8.24
C LEU A 115 3.38 -3.24 -8.88
N ASN A 116 3.17 -2.02 -9.38
CA ASN A 116 4.21 -1.24 -10.04
C ASN A 116 5.35 -0.92 -9.06
N TRP A 117 5.02 -0.47 -7.85
CA TRP A 117 5.99 -0.21 -6.80
C TRP A 117 6.83 -1.45 -6.50
N ARG A 118 6.19 -2.63 -6.38
CA ARG A 118 6.92 -3.87 -6.14
C ARG A 118 7.88 -4.27 -7.26
N LEU A 119 7.51 -4.02 -8.51
CA LEU A 119 8.37 -4.35 -9.65
C LEU A 119 9.57 -3.41 -9.79
N LEU A 120 9.45 -2.17 -9.30
CA LEU A 120 10.43 -1.11 -9.55
C LEU A 120 11.29 -0.79 -8.33
N CYS A 121 10.77 -0.96 -7.10
CA CYS A 121 11.45 -0.53 -5.88
C CYS A 121 12.77 -1.30 -5.69
N PRO A 122 13.92 -0.62 -5.62
CA PRO A 122 15.21 -1.28 -5.53
C PRO A 122 15.39 -1.91 -4.15
N LEU A 123 15.83 -3.16 -4.14
CA LEU A 123 16.14 -3.88 -2.91
C LEU A 123 17.49 -3.39 -2.36
N ALA A 124 17.56 -3.14 -1.06
CA ALA A 124 18.79 -2.69 -0.42
C ALA A 124 19.87 -3.76 -0.63
N LYS A 125 20.92 -3.43 -1.40
CA LYS A 125 22.07 -4.32 -1.55
C LYS A 125 22.75 -4.42 -0.19
N PRO A 126 23.08 -5.63 0.31
CA PRO A 126 23.95 -5.76 1.47
C PRO A 126 25.21 -4.96 1.19
N GLN A 127 25.51 -3.97 2.02
CA GLN A 127 26.80 -3.30 1.96
C GLN A 127 27.87 -4.37 2.17
N GLN A 128 28.64 -4.67 1.12
CA GLN A 128 29.85 -5.46 1.30
C GLN A 128 30.74 -4.70 2.28
N PRO A 129 31.30 -5.37 3.30
CA PRO A 129 32.23 -4.72 4.21
C PRO A 129 33.39 -4.11 3.40
N PRO A 130 33.89 -2.93 3.81
CA PRO A 130 34.97 -2.26 3.09
C PRO A 130 36.20 -3.16 3.09
N SER A 131 36.58 -3.66 1.90
CA SER A 131 37.87 -4.31 1.70
C SER A 131 38.97 -3.29 2.01
N PRO A 132 39.88 -3.56 2.96
CA PRO A 132 40.96 -2.65 3.28
C PRO A 132 42.10 -2.82 2.26
N SER A 133 42.02 -2.10 1.16
CA SER A 133 43.20 -1.86 0.31
C SER A 133 42.84 -0.76 -0.69
N GLY A 134 43.43 0.41 -0.47
CA GLY A 134 43.26 1.56 -1.33
C GLY A 134 43.77 1.29 -2.74
N GLU A 135 43.05 1.81 -3.72
CA GLU A 135 43.61 2.55 -4.84
C GLU A 135 42.47 3.16 -5.66
N THR A 136 42.57 4.46 -5.88
CA THR A 136 41.84 5.25 -6.85
C THR A 136 41.78 4.56 -8.20
N THR A 137 40.58 4.29 -8.72
CA THR A 137 40.31 4.40 -10.16
C THR A 137 38.81 4.48 -10.44
N THR A 138 38.43 5.61 -11.03
CA THR A 138 37.20 5.83 -11.80
C THR A 138 36.95 4.69 -12.78
N SER A 139 35.72 4.16 -12.90
CA SER A 139 35.23 3.53 -14.13
C SER A 139 33.72 3.22 -14.16
N PRO A 140 33.13 3.12 -15.37
CA PRO A 140 31.74 3.47 -15.65
C PRO A 140 30.78 2.27 -15.81
N SER A 141 29.50 2.62 -15.99
CA SER A 141 28.39 1.77 -16.38
C SER A 141 28.73 0.78 -17.51
N ASN A 142 28.45 -0.51 -17.29
CA ASN A 142 28.36 -1.48 -18.39
C ASN A 142 26.98 -2.16 -18.37
N LYS A 143 26.17 -1.77 -19.36
CA LYS A 143 25.11 -2.61 -19.93
C LYS A 143 25.80 -3.73 -20.72
N ARG A 144 25.69 -4.97 -20.26
CA ARG A 144 25.88 -6.13 -21.14
C ARG A 144 24.95 -7.26 -20.70
N HIS A 145 23.90 -7.49 -21.49
CA HIS A 145 23.14 -8.72 -21.46
C HIS A 145 24.06 -9.88 -21.84
N THR A 146 24.24 -10.84 -20.94
CA THR A 146 24.76 -12.16 -21.28
C THR A 146 24.05 -13.15 -20.36
N LEU A 147 23.34 -14.10 -20.97
CA LEU A 147 22.59 -15.16 -20.28
C LEU A 147 23.54 -15.97 -19.36
N PRO A 148 23.09 -16.45 -18.19
CA PRO A 148 23.94 -17.25 -17.32
C PRO A 148 24.15 -18.64 -17.91
N ALA A 149 25.43 -19.02 -18.09
CA ALA A 149 25.84 -20.38 -18.39
C ALA A 149 25.60 -21.30 -17.19
N ALA A 150 24.99 -22.46 -17.42
CA ALA A 150 24.86 -23.53 -16.43
C ALA A 150 26.22 -24.18 -16.12
N PRO A 151 26.39 -24.81 -14.93
CA PRO A 151 27.69 -25.00 -14.30
C PRO A 151 28.34 -26.34 -14.66
N ARG A 152 29.67 -26.34 -14.82
CA ARG A 152 30.48 -27.55 -14.72
C ARG A 152 31.52 -27.38 -13.62
N GLY A 153 31.32 -28.14 -12.56
CA GLY A 153 32.31 -28.75 -11.67
C GLY A 153 33.52 -27.92 -11.24
N GLY A 154 33.55 -27.53 -9.97
CA GLY A 154 34.78 -27.13 -9.29
C GLY A 154 34.52 -26.26 -8.07
N SER A 155 34.43 -26.88 -6.90
CA SER A 155 34.68 -26.27 -5.58
C SER A 155 34.09 -24.87 -5.36
N SER A 156 32.76 -24.75 -5.39
CA SER A 156 32.08 -23.53 -4.98
C SER A 156 31.64 -23.68 -3.52
N THR A 157 32.33 -22.97 -2.62
CA THR A 157 31.65 -22.45 -1.43
C THR A 157 30.63 -21.45 -1.97
N PHE A 158 29.45 -21.97 -2.32
CA PHE A 158 28.32 -21.17 -2.76
C PHE A 158 27.95 -20.26 -1.58
N VAL A 159 28.43 -19.02 -1.63
CA VAL A 159 27.77 -17.93 -0.92
C VAL A 159 26.42 -17.81 -1.62
N ILE A 160 25.40 -18.46 -1.07
CA ILE A 160 24.01 -18.23 -1.44
C ILE A 160 23.77 -16.76 -1.11
N ALA A 161 23.93 -15.88 -2.10
CA ALA A 161 23.46 -14.51 -1.97
C ALA A 161 21.98 -14.62 -1.62
N PRO A 162 21.52 -14.11 -0.46
CA PRO A 162 20.12 -14.16 -0.13
C PRO A 162 19.42 -13.43 -1.26
N GLN A 163 18.53 -14.13 -1.98
CA GLN A 163 17.63 -13.45 -2.91
C GLN A 163 16.88 -12.44 -2.06
N LEU A 164 17.26 -11.17 -2.18
CA LEU A 164 16.56 -10.10 -1.51
C LEU A 164 15.12 -10.21 -2.01
N HIS A 165 14.20 -10.43 -1.07
CA HIS A 165 12.79 -10.44 -1.37
C HIS A 165 12.29 -8.99 -1.34
N ILE A 166 11.17 -8.70 -1.98
CA ILE A 166 10.50 -7.39 -1.91
C ILE A 166 10.28 -6.94 -0.45
N ASP A 167 10.09 -7.90 0.45
CA ASP A 167 9.92 -7.65 1.89
C ASP A 167 11.21 -7.17 2.58
N ALA A 168 12.33 -7.00 1.86
CA ALA A 168 13.52 -6.35 2.39
C ALA A 168 13.35 -4.84 2.56
N VAL A 169 12.36 -4.22 1.88
CA VAL A 169 12.10 -2.77 1.96
C VAL A 169 10.88 -2.52 2.85
N ARG A 170 11.11 -1.73 3.91
CA ARG A 170 10.07 -1.27 4.81
C ARG A 170 9.02 -0.41 4.07
N PRO A 171 7.71 -0.74 4.12
CA PRO A 171 6.69 -0.07 3.33
C PRO A 171 6.43 1.39 3.75
N GLU A 172 6.90 1.82 4.92
CA GLU A 172 6.79 3.20 5.39
C GLU A 172 7.53 4.21 4.48
N VAL A 173 8.39 3.74 3.58
CA VAL A 173 8.95 4.59 2.50
C VAL A 173 7.86 5.19 1.61
N ILE A 174 6.71 4.52 1.47
CA ILE A 174 5.55 5.04 0.72
C ILE A 174 5.01 6.30 1.38
N ILE A 175 4.91 6.29 2.72
CA ILE A 175 4.50 7.47 3.51
C ILE A 175 5.55 8.57 3.41
N LEU A 176 6.83 8.22 3.58
CA LEU A 176 7.94 9.17 3.45
C LEU A 176 7.88 9.90 2.10
N SER A 177 7.77 9.15 1.00
CA SER A 177 7.69 9.72 -0.34
C SER A 177 6.44 10.56 -0.55
N ALA A 178 5.28 10.18 0.00
CA ALA A 178 4.07 11.01 -0.06
C ALA A 178 4.23 12.36 0.67
N LEU A 179 4.87 12.36 1.86
CA LEU A 179 5.19 13.59 2.60
C LEU A 179 6.18 14.47 1.83
N VAL A 180 7.21 13.86 1.23
CA VAL A 180 8.18 14.59 0.39
C VAL A 180 7.48 15.23 -0.80
N ILE A 181 6.57 14.53 -1.48
CA ILE A 181 5.78 15.08 -2.57
C ILE A 181 4.91 16.26 -2.09
N ALA A 182 4.22 16.12 -0.95
CA ALA A 182 3.39 17.18 -0.39
C ALA A 182 4.20 18.45 -0.09
N VAL A 183 5.38 18.30 0.51
CA VAL A 183 6.30 19.43 0.78
C VAL A 183 6.80 20.05 -0.53
N LYS A 184 7.31 19.24 -1.46
CA LYS A 184 7.79 19.71 -2.77
C LYS A 184 6.69 20.41 -3.59
N PHE A 185 5.42 20.11 -3.32
CA PHE A 185 4.28 20.74 -3.98
C PHE A 185 3.92 22.11 -3.37
N LEU A 186 4.08 22.27 -2.06
CA LEU A 186 3.68 23.50 -1.33
C LEU A 186 4.84 24.50 -1.13
N GLU A 187 6.08 24.02 -1.15
CA GLU A 187 7.28 24.84 -0.98
C GLU A 187 8.02 25.02 -2.30
N ASP A 188 8.41 26.27 -2.60
CA ASP A 188 9.23 26.59 -3.77
C ASP A 188 10.69 26.11 -3.62
N SER A 189 11.17 25.94 -2.38
CA SER A 189 12.52 25.45 -2.07
C SER A 189 12.54 23.94 -1.91
N GLN A 190 13.08 23.22 -2.90
CA GLN A 190 13.20 21.76 -2.81
C GLN A 190 14.52 21.34 -2.17
N SER A 191 14.43 20.58 -1.08
CA SER A 191 15.58 19.88 -0.52
C SER A 191 15.95 18.67 -1.38
N PRO A 192 17.23 18.28 -1.44
CA PRO A 192 17.64 17.11 -2.20
C PRO A 192 17.21 15.82 -1.50
N THR A 193 16.98 14.73 -2.26
CA THR A 193 16.49 13.45 -1.72
C THR A 193 17.33 12.88 -0.55
N HIS A 194 18.65 13.05 -0.59
CA HIS A 194 19.54 12.58 0.49
C HIS A 194 19.29 13.29 1.82
N TRP A 195 18.80 14.54 1.78
CA TRP A 195 18.42 15.27 2.99
C TRP A 195 17.19 14.62 3.63
N TYR A 196 16.15 14.29 2.84
CA TYR A 196 14.97 13.59 3.37
C TYR A 196 15.32 12.19 3.88
N ALA A 197 16.21 11.47 3.17
CA ALA A 197 16.69 10.15 3.58
C ALA A 197 17.33 10.18 4.98
N SER A 198 18.21 11.15 5.23
CA SER A 198 18.90 11.31 6.52
C SER A 198 18.01 11.95 7.58
N ALA A 199 17.45 13.14 7.29
CA ALA A 199 16.71 13.95 8.26
C ALA A 199 15.39 13.30 8.70
N TRP A 200 14.63 12.72 7.77
CA TRP A 200 13.31 12.12 8.09
C TRP A 200 13.42 10.60 8.18
N GLY A 201 14.17 9.98 7.28
CA GLY A 201 14.33 8.53 7.19
C GLY A 201 15.39 7.92 8.12
N LYS A 202 16.26 8.71 8.78
CA LYS A 202 17.42 8.20 9.56
C LYS A 202 18.29 7.23 8.75
N ASP A 203 18.47 7.51 7.45
CA ASP A 203 19.22 6.69 6.49
C ASP A 203 18.70 5.25 6.33
N MET A 204 17.45 4.99 6.74
CA MET A 204 16.81 3.69 6.62
C MET A 204 16.50 3.30 5.16
N TRP A 205 16.28 4.30 4.30
CA TRP A 205 16.01 4.11 2.88
C TRP A 205 17.02 4.83 2.03
N THR A 206 17.40 4.20 0.92
CA THR A 206 18.32 4.82 -0.04
C THR A 206 17.60 5.89 -0.86
N CYS A 207 18.37 6.84 -1.41
CA CYS A 207 17.82 7.83 -2.35
C CYS A 207 17.10 7.18 -3.53
N ASP A 208 17.60 6.05 -4.02
CA ASP A 208 16.96 5.32 -5.13
C ASP A 208 15.59 4.77 -4.74
N GLN A 209 15.45 4.23 -3.52
CA GLN A 209 14.16 3.75 -3.01
C GLN A 209 13.15 4.89 -2.90
N ILE A 210 13.57 6.03 -2.35
CA ILE A 210 12.71 7.21 -2.20
C ILE A 210 12.32 7.75 -3.58
N ASN A 211 13.28 7.97 -4.48
CA ASN A 211 13.04 8.51 -5.82
C ASN A 211 12.14 7.61 -6.68
N VAL A 212 12.33 6.29 -6.60
CA VAL A 212 11.46 5.34 -7.31
C VAL A 212 10.05 5.35 -6.72
N THR A 213 9.93 5.37 -5.40
CA THR A 213 8.63 5.41 -4.73
C THR A 213 7.88 6.70 -5.03
N GLU A 214 8.56 7.86 -5.01
CA GLU A 214 7.99 9.14 -5.45
C GLU A 214 7.47 9.05 -6.88
N ARG A 215 8.27 8.50 -7.81
CA ARG A 215 7.85 8.31 -9.21
C ARG A 215 6.62 7.42 -9.32
N CYS A 216 6.57 6.29 -8.62
CA CYS A 216 5.42 5.39 -8.63
C CYS A 216 4.14 6.06 -8.12
N ILE A 217 4.24 6.89 -7.07
CA ILE A 217 3.12 7.69 -6.56
C ILE A 217 2.66 8.67 -7.64
N MET A 218 3.58 9.46 -8.20
CA MET A 218 3.26 10.48 -9.21
C MET A 218 2.64 9.89 -10.47
N GLU A 219 3.18 8.77 -10.97
CA GLU A 219 2.60 8.03 -12.10
C GLU A 219 1.21 7.48 -11.76
N SER A 220 1.00 6.98 -10.54
CA SER A 220 -0.29 6.49 -10.08
C SER A 220 -1.37 7.60 -10.09
N LEU A 221 -0.99 8.81 -9.70
CA LEU A 221 -1.85 10.00 -9.72
C LEU A 221 -2.02 10.61 -11.12
N GLY A 222 -1.27 10.13 -12.12
CA GLY A 222 -1.20 10.78 -13.43
C GLY A 222 -0.63 12.21 -13.35
N TYR A 223 0.28 12.45 -12.41
CA TYR A 223 0.94 13.74 -12.13
C TYR A 223 -0.02 14.89 -11.78
N ARG A 224 -1.22 14.59 -11.25
CA ARG A 224 -2.21 15.60 -10.84
C ARG A 224 -2.34 15.69 -9.32
N ILE A 225 -1.49 16.51 -8.70
CA ILE A 225 -1.58 16.79 -7.24
C ILE A 225 -2.57 17.92 -6.96
N MET A 226 -2.65 18.95 -7.81
CA MET A 226 -3.48 20.16 -7.58
C MET A 226 -4.93 19.87 -7.14
N PRO A 227 -5.66 18.90 -7.73
CA PRO A 227 -7.02 18.60 -7.28
C PRO A 227 -7.13 18.03 -5.87
N LEU A 228 -6.03 17.51 -5.32
CA LEU A 228 -5.95 16.95 -3.97
C LEU A 228 -5.74 18.04 -2.91
N TRP A 229 -5.23 19.21 -3.31
CA TRP A 229 -5.14 20.41 -2.46
C TRP A 229 -6.46 21.19 -2.47
N ASP A 230 -7.54 20.49 -2.16
CA ASP A 230 -8.87 21.05 -2.01
C ASP A 230 -9.23 21.18 -0.52
N ALA A 231 -9.79 22.33 -0.13
CA ALA A 231 -10.07 22.61 1.27
C ALA A 231 -11.01 21.60 1.94
N THR A 232 -11.94 20.99 1.17
CA THR A 232 -12.84 19.97 1.70
C THR A 232 -12.12 18.65 1.92
N LEU A 233 -11.27 18.23 0.97
CA LEU A 233 -10.46 17.02 1.10
C LEU A 233 -9.46 17.13 2.25
N ILE A 234 -8.81 18.28 2.41
CA ILE A 234 -7.88 18.54 3.52
C ILE A 234 -8.62 18.50 4.86
N ALA A 235 -9.78 19.17 4.98
CA ALA A 235 -10.58 19.14 6.20
C ALA A 235 -11.08 17.71 6.54
N ASP A 236 -11.40 16.89 5.54
CA ASP A 236 -11.81 15.50 5.72
C ASP A 236 -10.65 14.66 6.24
N ALA A 237 -9.48 14.78 5.61
CA ALA A 237 -8.26 14.10 6.04
C ALA A 237 -7.85 14.47 7.47
N LEU A 238 -7.96 15.75 7.86
CA LEU A 238 -7.72 16.19 9.24
C LEU A 238 -8.65 15.49 10.24
N ARG A 239 -9.94 15.35 9.91
CA ARG A 239 -10.92 14.67 10.76
C ARG A 239 -10.64 13.17 10.86
N ASP A 240 -10.19 12.53 9.79
CA ASP A 240 -9.86 11.11 9.79
C ASP A 240 -8.60 10.82 10.61
N MET A 241 -7.57 11.67 10.53
CA MET A 241 -6.40 11.60 11.41
C MET A 241 -6.77 11.77 12.89
N GLU A 242 -7.63 12.73 13.23
CA GLU A 242 -8.10 12.94 14.60
C GLU A 242 -8.90 11.72 15.10
N ARG A 243 -9.77 11.16 14.26
CA ARG A 243 -10.56 9.97 14.57
C ARG A 243 -9.67 8.75 14.81
N ALA A 244 -8.63 8.56 14.00
CA ALA A 244 -7.69 7.46 14.17
C ALA A 244 -7.00 7.49 15.54
N GLY A 245 -6.58 8.68 16.02
CA GLY A 245 -6.00 8.84 17.35
C GLY A 245 -6.96 8.47 18.48
N LYS A 246 -8.23 8.90 18.36
CA LYS A 246 -9.28 8.58 19.35
C LYS A 246 -9.55 7.07 19.46
N GLN A 247 -9.47 6.32 18.36
CA GLN A 247 -9.69 4.87 18.35
C GLN A 247 -8.60 4.10 19.10
N VAL A 248 -7.35 4.60 19.07
CA VAL A 248 -6.23 3.99 19.80
C VAL A 248 -6.35 4.25 21.30
N LEU A 249 -6.75 5.46 21.70
CA LEU A 249 -6.96 5.83 23.10
C LEU A 249 -8.20 5.15 23.72
N ASN A 250 -9.25 4.95 22.94
CA ASN A 250 -10.49 4.31 23.36
C ASN A 250 -10.75 3.03 22.55
N PRO A 251 -9.94 1.96 22.74
CA PRO A 251 -10.19 0.72 22.04
C PRO A 251 -11.58 0.21 22.40
N PRO A 252 -12.36 -0.32 21.45
CA PRO A 252 -13.65 -0.90 21.75
C PRO A 252 -13.46 -1.99 22.81
N ARG A 253 -14.03 -1.77 24.01
CA ARG A 253 -13.99 -2.74 25.10
C ARG A 253 -14.62 -4.03 24.58
N SER A 254 -13.78 -5.01 24.24
CA SER A 254 -14.21 -6.36 23.90
C SER A 254 -15.09 -6.84 25.03
N GLN A 255 -16.32 -7.22 24.69
CA GLN A 255 -17.30 -7.72 25.64
C GLN A 255 -16.65 -8.84 26.47
N ARG A 256 -16.65 -8.68 27.80
CA ARG A 256 -16.37 -9.76 28.75
C ARG A 256 -17.13 -11.01 28.29
N PRO A 257 -16.55 -12.22 28.37
CA PRO A 257 -17.32 -13.44 28.18
C PRO A 257 -18.42 -13.46 29.25
N ARG A 258 -19.68 -13.24 28.83
CA ARG A 258 -20.83 -13.46 29.70
C ARG A 258 -20.96 -14.96 29.90
N SER A 259 -20.42 -15.42 31.01
CA SER A 259 -20.80 -16.67 31.65
C SER A 259 -22.32 -16.73 31.79
N GLY A 260 -22.91 -17.75 31.15
CA GLY A 260 -24.18 -18.40 31.45
C GLY A 260 -25.39 -17.53 31.78
N GLU A 261 -26.33 -17.40 30.83
CA GLU A 261 -27.74 -17.42 31.20
C GLU A 261 -28.63 -17.93 30.05
N VAL A 262 -29.59 -18.74 30.45
CA VAL A 262 -30.42 -19.66 29.67
C VAL A 262 -31.52 -18.91 28.90
N HIS A 263 -31.71 -19.31 27.64
CA HIS A 263 -32.91 -19.22 26.79
C HIS A 263 -33.94 -18.10 27.07
N LYS A 264 -34.13 -17.25 26.06
CA LYS A 264 -35.46 -16.97 25.47
C LYS A 264 -35.30 -16.43 24.05
N ARG A 265 -35.78 -17.22 23.08
CA ARG A 265 -35.92 -16.82 21.67
C ARG A 265 -36.79 -15.58 21.60
N SER A 266 -36.36 -14.58 20.85
CA SER A 266 -37.23 -13.54 20.31
C SER A 266 -36.75 -13.23 18.91
N VAL A 267 -37.70 -13.40 17.99
CA VAL A 267 -37.54 -13.41 16.53
C VAL A 267 -37.66 -11.96 16.07
N SER A 268 -36.57 -11.35 15.60
CA SER A 268 -36.60 -10.09 14.84
C SER A 268 -35.18 -9.74 14.36
N SER A 269 -34.79 -10.24 13.19
CA SER A 269 -33.65 -9.73 12.41
C SER A 269 -33.66 -10.36 11.03
N VAL A 270 -34.53 -9.88 10.15
CA VAL A 270 -34.41 -10.09 8.70
C VAL A 270 -34.58 -8.77 7.91
N GLU A 271 -35.03 -7.67 8.53
CA GLU A 271 -35.31 -6.43 7.80
C GLU A 271 -34.16 -5.41 7.71
N THR A 272 -33.09 -5.54 8.50
CA THR A 272 -32.00 -4.55 8.51
C THR A 272 -30.90 -4.79 7.48
N ALA A 273 -30.81 -6.01 6.91
CA ALA A 273 -29.80 -6.33 5.89
C ALA A 273 -30.19 -5.86 4.47
N ALA A 274 -31.49 -5.86 4.14
CA ALA A 274 -31.97 -5.43 2.82
C ALA A 274 -31.85 -3.91 2.63
N ALA A 275 -32.09 -3.12 3.69
CA ALA A 275 -32.02 -1.66 3.63
C ALA A 275 -30.60 -1.13 3.39
N HIS A 276 -29.57 -1.74 3.99
CA HIS A 276 -28.18 -1.33 3.79
C HIS A 276 -27.66 -1.64 2.38
N GLN A 277 -28.10 -2.73 1.77
CA GLN A 277 -27.67 -3.10 0.42
C GLN A 277 -28.38 -2.27 -0.67
N GLN A 278 -29.60 -1.80 -0.41
CA GLN A 278 -30.31 -0.90 -1.33
C GLN A 278 -29.66 0.50 -1.37
N GLN A 279 -29.17 0.98 -0.22
CA GLN A 279 -28.58 2.32 -0.11
C GLN A 279 -27.19 2.43 -0.75
N GLN A 280 -26.39 1.35 -0.69
CA GLN A 280 -25.09 1.30 -1.38
C GLN A 280 -25.24 1.25 -2.91
N LYS A 281 -26.29 0.61 -3.44
CA LYS A 281 -26.54 0.56 -4.89
C LYS A 281 -26.97 1.91 -5.47
N HIS A 282 -27.76 2.70 -4.74
CA HIS A 282 -28.14 4.04 -5.19
C HIS A 282 -26.95 5.02 -5.19
N SER A 283 -26.04 4.92 -4.21
CA SER A 283 -24.84 5.77 -4.19
C SER A 283 -23.90 5.49 -5.37
N HIS A 284 -23.69 4.21 -5.73
CA HIS A 284 -22.85 3.84 -6.87
C HIS A 284 -23.48 4.25 -8.22
N GLN A 285 -24.81 4.17 -8.35
CA GLN A 285 -25.49 4.56 -9.58
C GLN A 285 -25.50 6.08 -9.80
N GLN A 286 -25.56 6.88 -8.73
CA GLN A 286 -25.53 8.34 -8.81
C GLN A 286 -24.12 8.86 -9.14
N GLN A 287 -23.07 8.14 -8.74
CA GLN A 287 -21.68 8.47 -9.07
C GLN A 287 -21.34 8.18 -10.55
N CYS A 288 -21.91 7.14 -11.15
CA CYS A 288 -21.74 6.85 -12.58
C CYS A 288 -22.45 7.84 -13.51
N GLN A 289 -23.55 8.48 -13.07
CA GLN A 289 -24.30 9.43 -13.90
C GLN A 289 -23.63 10.82 -14.01
N ARG A 290 -22.77 11.20 -13.06
CA ARG A 290 -22.06 12.49 -13.10
C ARG A 290 -20.97 12.59 -14.18
N HIS A 291 -20.52 11.46 -14.75
CA HIS A 291 -19.47 11.47 -15.78
C HIS A 291 -19.97 11.59 -17.24
N HIS A 292 -21.28 11.69 -17.49
CA HIS A 292 -21.82 11.69 -18.87
C HIS A 292 -22.38 13.02 -19.38
N HIS A 293 -22.22 14.14 -18.67
CA HIS A 293 -22.68 15.45 -19.14
C HIS A 293 -21.52 16.42 -19.42
N TYR A 294 -20.94 16.32 -20.62
CA TYR A 294 -20.25 17.43 -21.28
C TYR A 294 -21.16 17.95 -22.40
N PRO A 295 -21.62 19.21 -22.37
CA PRO A 295 -22.32 19.76 -23.52
C PRO A 295 -21.30 20.14 -24.60
N GLN A 296 -21.41 19.48 -25.77
CA GLN A 296 -20.89 20.00 -27.02
C GLN A 296 -21.80 21.14 -27.52
N HIS A 297 -21.23 22.31 -27.71
CA HIS A 297 -21.72 23.31 -28.67
C HIS A 297 -20.49 24.12 -29.15
N ARG A 298 -20.35 24.63 -30.37
CA ARG A 298 -20.72 24.30 -31.75
C ARG A 298 -20.02 25.42 -32.55
N GLN A 299 -19.32 25.08 -33.62
CA GLN A 299 -18.65 26.04 -34.51
C GLN A 299 -19.64 26.97 -35.23
N ALA A 300 -19.19 28.21 -35.51
CA ALA A 300 -19.13 28.88 -36.83
C ALA A 300 -19.52 30.37 -36.79
N ALA A 301 -18.61 31.26 -37.17
CA ALA A 301 -18.86 32.36 -38.10
C ALA A 301 -17.56 33.08 -38.49
N SER A 302 -17.51 33.52 -39.74
CA SER A 302 -16.37 33.88 -40.56
C SER A 302 -16.30 35.38 -40.87
N GLY A 303 -15.10 35.97 -40.75
CA GLY A 303 -14.55 37.13 -41.49
C GLY A 303 -15.03 38.55 -41.09
N PRO A 304 -14.38 39.64 -41.58
CA PRO A 304 -13.08 39.78 -42.27
C PRO A 304 -12.11 40.82 -41.64
N THR A 305 -10.85 40.83 -42.12
CA THR A 305 -9.79 41.86 -41.96
C THR A 305 -10.18 43.23 -42.58
N PRO A 306 -9.63 44.37 -42.09
CA PRO A 306 -8.38 44.97 -42.64
C PRO A 306 -7.46 45.61 -41.56
N ALA A 307 -6.13 45.47 -41.68
CA ALA A 307 -5.14 46.46 -42.16
C ALA A 307 -4.97 47.73 -41.30
N GLU A 308 -3.78 47.89 -40.71
CA GLU A 308 -2.86 49.05 -40.85
C GLU A 308 -1.95 49.24 -39.61
N THR A 309 -0.66 49.03 -39.84
CA THR A 309 0.47 49.66 -39.13
C THR A 309 0.45 51.18 -39.38
N PRO A 310 0.98 52.05 -38.50
CA PRO A 310 2.42 52.31 -38.57
C PRO A 310 3.14 52.67 -37.24
N VAL A 311 4.44 52.39 -37.31
CA VAL A 311 5.62 53.03 -36.70
C VAL A 311 5.42 54.49 -36.20
N LEU A 312 5.84 54.80 -34.97
CA LEU A 312 6.80 55.89 -34.73
C LEU A 312 7.46 55.82 -33.34
N ALA A 313 8.73 56.23 -33.34
CA ALA A 313 9.69 56.26 -32.26
C ALA A 313 9.37 57.24 -31.11
N GLN A 314 9.94 56.96 -29.93
CA GLN A 314 10.84 57.86 -29.22
C GLN A 314 11.74 57.05 -28.28
#